data_AF-A0A4Y9XRQ4-F1
#
_entry.id   AF-A0A4Y9XRQ4-F1
#
_cell.length_a   1.000
_cell.length_b   1.000
_cell.length_c   1.000
_cell.angle_alpha   90.00
_cell.angle_beta   90.00
_cell.angle_gamma   90.00
#
_symmetry.space_group_name_H-M   'P 1'
#
loop_
_entity.id
_entity.type
_entity.pdbx_description
1 polymer ?
#
loop_
_entity_poly.entity_id
_entity_poly.type
_entity_poly.pdbx_seq_one_letter_code
_entity_poly.pdbx_strand_id
1 'polypeptide(L)'
;MAPHNAPIMPEETLAAAAGDDSASTEPAFDAAAASAHLRHHVQHAHPQEPAPTTTTEHPAPCLIVVMGVSGSGKSTLGHALGKAYDLPFLDGDDLHPPTNVAKMSAGTPLTDADRAPWLVRIRTEAERVGG
;
A
#
# COMPACT_ATOMS: atom_id res chain seq x y z
N MET A 1 -51.73 36.57 28.08
CA MET A 1 -50.69 37.15 28.97
C MET A 1 -49.55 36.15 29.02
N ALA A 2 -48.51 36.36 28.23
CA ALA A 2 -47.34 35.49 28.16
C ALA A 2 -46.15 36.23 28.78
N PRO A 3 -45.33 35.59 29.63
CA PRO A 3 -43.98 36.06 29.90
C PRO A 3 -42.98 35.15 29.15
N HIS A 4 -42.13 35.69 28.27
CA HIS A 4 -40.96 36.53 28.49
C HIS A 4 -39.68 35.67 28.39
N ASN A 5 -39.12 35.69 27.19
CA ASN A 5 -37.70 35.68 26.83
C ASN A 5 -36.71 35.15 27.89
N ALA A 6 -36.12 33.97 27.64
CA ALA A 6 -34.90 33.52 28.30
C ALA A 6 -33.68 33.85 27.40
N PRO A 7 -32.54 34.24 27.99
CA PRO A 7 -31.44 34.92 27.29
C PRO A 7 -30.49 33.97 26.55
N ILE A 8 -29.79 34.52 25.56
CA ILE A 8 -28.63 33.90 24.87
C ILE A 8 -27.32 34.41 25.51
N MET A 9 -26.32 33.50 25.61
CA MET A 9 -24.84 33.66 25.77
C MET A 9 -24.25 33.57 27.21
N PRO A 10 -22.96 33.14 27.44
CA PRO A 10 -21.85 32.87 26.50
C PRO A 10 -21.06 31.54 26.72
N GLU A 11 -19.97 31.38 25.95
CA GLU A 11 -18.95 30.31 25.96
C GLU A 11 -18.08 30.16 27.23
N GLU A 12 -17.39 29.01 27.28
CA GLU A 12 -16.15 28.64 27.99
C GLU A 12 -16.19 28.33 29.51
N THR A 13 -16.00 27.04 29.84
CA THR A 13 -15.00 26.61 30.85
C THR A 13 -14.47 25.22 30.52
N LEU A 14 -13.19 25.21 30.18
CA LEU A 14 -12.25 24.11 30.05
C LEU A 14 -12.16 23.25 31.33
N ALA A 15 -12.34 21.94 31.19
CA ALA A 15 -11.75 20.96 32.11
C ALA A 15 -11.28 19.75 31.30
N ALA A 16 -9.98 19.73 31.02
CA ALA A 16 -9.28 18.58 30.47
C ALA A 16 -9.38 17.39 31.42
N ALA A 17 -9.95 16.29 30.94
CA ALA A 17 -9.71 14.96 31.49
C ALA A 17 -8.87 14.21 30.45
N ALA A 18 -7.55 14.26 30.63
CA ALA A 18 -6.63 13.38 29.92
C ALA A 18 -6.87 11.95 30.43
N GLY A 19 -7.59 11.16 29.64
CA GLY A 19 -7.59 9.72 29.76
C GLY A 19 -6.28 9.18 29.20
N ASP A 20 -5.55 8.46 30.04
CA ASP A 20 -4.31 7.76 29.75
C ASP A 20 -4.64 6.55 28.85
N ASP A 21 -4.67 6.76 27.53
CA ASP A 21 -4.84 5.69 26.55
C ASP A 21 -3.45 5.24 26.10
N SER A 22 -2.97 4.18 26.75
CA SER A 22 -1.74 3.49 26.42
C SER A 22 -1.91 2.79 25.07
N ALA A 23 -1.84 3.56 23.99
CA ALA A 23 -1.79 3.03 22.64
C ALA A 23 -0.46 2.27 22.50
N SER A 24 -0.59 0.95 22.37
CA SER A 24 0.50 0.03 22.10
C SER A 24 1.30 0.55 20.91
N THR A 25 2.59 0.83 21.13
CA THR A 25 3.52 1.13 20.05
C THR A 25 3.65 -0.12 19.19
N GLU A 26 2.86 -0.19 18.11
CA GLU A 26 3.10 -1.11 17.02
C GLU A 26 4.57 -0.95 16.59
N PRO A 27 5.37 -2.03 16.48
CA PRO A 27 6.78 -1.90 16.17
C PRO A 27 6.92 -1.20 14.82
N ALA A 28 7.72 -0.13 14.80
CA ALA A 28 8.08 0.55 13.57
C ALA A 28 8.65 -0.48 12.58
N PHE A 29 8.15 -0.43 11.35
CA PHE A 29 8.57 -1.35 10.30
C PHE A 29 10.09 -1.31 10.11
N ASP A 30 10.79 -2.40 10.45
CA ASP A 30 12.23 -2.54 10.25
C ASP A 30 12.50 -2.94 8.79
N ALA A 31 12.78 -1.91 7.97
CA ALA A 31 13.10 -2.09 6.56
C ALA A 31 14.36 -2.95 6.33
N ALA A 32 15.32 -2.96 7.26
CA ALA A 32 16.52 -3.78 7.13
C ALA A 32 16.23 -5.26 7.38
N ALA A 33 15.40 -5.57 8.39
CA ALA A 33 14.94 -6.94 8.66
C ALA A 33 14.05 -7.48 7.54
N ALA A 34 13.12 -6.67 7.02
CA ALA A 34 12.30 -7.05 5.87
C ALA A 34 13.14 -7.30 4.61
N SER A 35 14.16 -6.46 4.38
CA SER A 35 15.11 -6.65 3.28
C SER A 35 15.91 -7.94 3.43
N ALA A 36 16.37 -8.28 4.64
CA ALA A 36 17.08 -9.54 4.89
C ALA A 36 16.19 -10.78 4.68
N HIS A 37 14.92 -10.71 5.09
CA HIS A 37 13.97 -11.81 4.94
C HIS A 37 13.56 -12.06 3.47
N LEU A 38 13.37 -10.98 2.69
CA LEU A 38 13.11 -11.06 1.25
C LEU A 38 14.32 -11.61 0.48
N ARG A 39 15.55 -11.19 0.81
CA ARG A 39 16.77 -11.74 0.22
C ARG A 39 16.85 -13.27 0.37
N HIS A 40 16.48 -13.79 1.54
CA HIS A 40 16.49 -15.23 1.80
C HIS A 40 15.43 -16.01 0.99
N HIS A 41 14.23 -15.45 0.78
CA HIS A 41 13.17 -16.14 0.03
C HIS A 41 13.37 -16.14 -1.48
N VAL A 42 14.01 -15.10 -2.03
CA VAL A 42 14.36 -15.06 -3.47
C VAL A 42 15.40 -16.14 -3.83
N GLN A 43 16.19 -16.61 -2.86
CA GLN A 43 17.27 -17.59 -3.08
C GLN A 43 16.83 -19.06 -3.10
N HIS A 44 15.55 -19.39 -2.93
CA HIS A 44 15.08 -20.79 -2.80
C HIS A 44 14.13 -21.31 -3.90
N ALA A 45 13.99 -20.61 -5.02
CA ALA A 45 13.18 -21.10 -6.15
C ALA A 45 14.01 -21.91 -7.17
N HIS A 46 14.41 -23.16 -6.85
CA HIS A 46 14.52 -24.30 -7.80
C HIS A 46 15.03 -25.62 -7.14
N PRO A 47 14.46 -26.81 -7.44
CA PRO A 47 15.17 -28.09 -7.31
C PRO A 47 16.23 -28.21 -8.41
N GLN A 48 17.42 -28.72 -8.08
CA GLN A 48 18.56 -28.89 -9.00
C GLN A 48 18.42 -30.16 -9.87
N GLU A 49 18.33 -29.98 -11.19
CA GLU A 49 18.62 -31.01 -12.22
C GLU A 49 19.98 -30.68 -12.89
N PRO A 50 20.70 -31.66 -13.48
CA PRO A 50 22.11 -31.50 -13.82
C PRO A 50 22.35 -30.54 -15.00
N ALA A 51 23.50 -29.87 -14.96
CA ALA A 51 23.85 -28.65 -15.70
C ALA A 51 23.68 -28.67 -17.23
N PRO A 52 23.20 -27.56 -17.83
CA PRO A 52 23.47 -27.24 -19.22
C PRO A 52 24.68 -26.30 -19.37
N THR A 53 25.41 -26.55 -20.44
CA THR A 53 26.49 -25.77 -21.04
C THR A 53 26.19 -24.27 -21.11
N THR A 54 27.18 -23.45 -20.71
CA THR A 54 27.32 -21.99 -20.85
C THR A 54 26.23 -21.31 -21.70
N THR A 55 25.12 -20.96 -21.06
CA THR A 55 24.16 -19.98 -21.54
C THR A 55 24.22 -18.83 -20.56
N THR A 56 24.42 -17.60 -21.04
CA THR A 56 24.30 -16.41 -20.20
C THR A 56 22.85 -16.34 -19.71
N GLU A 57 22.58 -16.89 -18.52
CA GLU A 57 21.29 -16.76 -17.85
C GLU A 57 21.08 -15.26 -17.55
N HIS A 58 20.13 -14.65 -18.24
CA HIS A 58 19.53 -13.43 -17.72
C HIS A 58 18.66 -13.86 -16.53
N PRO A 59 18.84 -13.24 -15.35
CA PRO A 59 17.96 -13.52 -14.22
C PRO A 59 16.51 -13.24 -14.66
N ALA A 60 15.61 -14.15 -14.29
CA ALA A 60 14.19 -14.01 -14.61
C ALA A 60 13.66 -12.67 -14.06
N PRO A 61 12.76 -11.99 -14.79
CA PRO A 61 12.20 -10.72 -14.34
C PRO A 61 11.51 -10.88 -12.97
N CYS A 62 11.77 -9.93 -12.07
CA CYS A 62 11.24 -9.93 -10.71
C CYS A 62 10.16 -8.84 -10.57
N LEU A 63 8.96 -9.22 -10.10
CA LEU A 63 7.86 -8.30 -9.78
C LEU A 63 7.46 -8.47 -8.31
N ILE A 64 7.49 -7.38 -7.55
CA ILE A 64 7.07 -7.35 -6.14
C ILE A 64 5.75 -6.59 -6.03
N VAL A 65 4.71 -7.24 -5.50
CA VAL A 65 3.41 -6.62 -5.23
C VAL A 65 3.21 -6.51 -3.72
N VAL A 66 3.12 -5.28 -3.21
CA VAL A 66 2.82 -5.01 -1.80
C VAL A 66 1.31 -4.82 -1.63
N MET A 67 0.64 -5.73 -0.94
CA MET A 67 -0.81 -5.73 -0.75
C MET A 67 -1.21 -5.51 0.72
N GLY A 68 -2.44 -5.04 0.95
CA GLY A 68 -2.96 -4.71 2.27
C GLY A 68 -4.04 -3.62 2.24
N VAL A 69 -4.73 -3.42 3.36
CA VAL A 69 -5.82 -2.44 3.49
C VAL A 69 -5.32 -0.98 3.41
N SER A 70 -6.22 -0.02 3.24
CA SER A 70 -5.87 1.41 3.26
C SER A 70 -5.25 1.78 4.61
N GLY A 71 -4.22 2.64 4.60
CA GLY A 71 -3.51 3.06 5.81
C GLY A 71 -2.45 2.08 6.35
N SER A 72 -2.30 0.87 5.80
CA SER A 72 -1.32 -0.12 6.30
C SER A 72 0.14 0.14 5.91
N GLY A 73 0.47 1.29 5.31
CA GLY A 73 1.85 1.66 4.96
C GLY A 73 2.43 1.06 3.66
N LYS A 74 1.59 0.56 2.75
CA LYS A 74 2.03 -0.10 1.49
C LYS A 74 2.94 0.77 0.62
N SER A 75 2.56 2.03 0.36
CA SER A 75 3.35 2.92 -0.49
C SER A 75 4.70 3.25 0.16
N THR A 76 4.73 3.41 1.49
CA THR A 76 5.99 3.59 2.25
C THR A 76 6.92 2.39 2.07
N LEU A 77 6.40 1.17 2.23
CA LEU A 77 7.16 -0.06 2.05
C LEU A 77 7.61 -0.24 0.59
N GLY A 78 6.71 -0.08 -0.38
CA GLY A 78 7.01 -0.25 -1.79
C GLY A 78 8.12 0.69 -2.27
N HIS A 79 8.10 1.95 -1.83
CA HIS A 79 9.16 2.90 -2.14
C HIS A 79 10.50 2.54 -1.48
N ALA A 80 10.49 2.04 -0.23
CA ALA A 80 11.70 1.57 0.43
C ALA A 80 12.31 0.34 -0.27
N LEU A 81 11.47 -0.60 -0.72
CA LEU A 81 11.90 -1.76 -1.50
C LEU A 81 12.48 -1.35 -2.85
N GLY A 82 11.82 -0.43 -3.57
CA GLY A 82 12.31 0.11 -4.83
C GLY A 82 13.72 0.68 -4.69
N LYS A 83 13.95 1.50 -3.67
CA LYS A 83 15.29 2.04 -3.37
C LYS A 83 16.32 0.97 -2.99
N ALA A 84 15.93 -0.02 -2.20
CA ALA A 84 16.85 -1.04 -1.69
C ALA A 84 17.32 -2.02 -2.77
N TYR A 85 16.48 -2.28 -3.78
CA TYR A 85 16.74 -3.23 -4.87
C TYR A 85 16.97 -2.58 -6.23
N ASP A 86 17.06 -1.24 -6.28
CA ASP A 86 17.14 -0.47 -7.52
C ASP A 86 16.00 -0.82 -8.51
N LEU A 87 14.80 -1.02 -7.96
CA LEU A 87 13.60 -1.33 -8.71
C LEU A 87 12.72 -0.09 -8.86
N PRO A 88 12.13 0.13 -10.03
CA PRO A 88 11.11 1.16 -10.21
C PRO A 88 9.91 0.89 -9.31
N PHE A 89 9.39 1.96 -8.71
CA PHE A 89 8.19 1.93 -7.88
C PHE A 89 6.99 2.49 -8.66
N LEU A 90 5.84 1.83 -8.53
CA LEU A 90 4.57 2.23 -9.10
C LEU A 90 3.49 2.10 -8.03
N ASP A 91 2.74 3.18 -7.78
CA ASP A 91 1.56 3.10 -6.91
C ASP A 91 0.38 2.56 -7.72
N GLY A 92 -0.24 1.48 -7.24
CA GLY A 92 -1.35 0.82 -7.93
C GLY A 92 -2.59 1.71 -8.01
N ASP A 93 -2.79 2.59 -7.04
CA ASP A 93 -3.97 3.46 -6.97
C ASP A 93 -3.97 4.50 -8.11
N ASP A 94 -2.78 4.91 -8.58
CA ASP A 94 -2.61 5.87 -9.69
C ASP A 94 -3.12 5.32 -11.04
N LEU A 95 -3.25 4.00 -11.16
CA LEU A 95 -3.66 3.34 -12.40
C LEU A 95 -5.17 3.13 -12.53
N HIS A 96 -5.94 3.52 -11.51
CA HIS A 96 -7.39 3.39 -11.58
C HIS A 96 -7.97 4.21 -12.75
N PRO A 97 -8.90 3.64 -13.52
CA PRO A 97 -9.63 4.43 -14.50
C PRO A 97 -10.47 5.51 -13.78
N PRO A 98 -10.73 6.67 -14.43
CA PRO A 98 -11.46 7.77 -13.81
C PRO A 98 -12.83 7.36 -13.24
N THR A 99 -13.49 6.38 -13.86
CA THR A 99 -14.76 5.80 -13.38
C THR A 99 -14.64 5.14 -12.00
N ASN A 100 -13.52 4.47 -11.72
CA ASN A 100 -13.29 3.83 -10.43
C ASN A 100 -12.98 4.87 -9.36
N VAL A 101 -12.15 5.86 -9.70
CA VAL A 101 -11.84 6.98 -8.81
C VAL A 101 -13.15 7.68 -8.41
N ALA A 102 -14.01 8.01 -9.37
CA ALA A 102 -15.31 8.63 -9.10
C ALA A 102 -16.20 7.79 -8.17
N LYS A 103 -16.30 6.47 -8.37
CA LYS A 103 -17.06 5.57 -7.49
C LYS A 103 -16.51 5.58 -6.06
N MET A 104 -15.20 5.42 -5.90
CA MET A 104 -14.54 5.41 -4.60
C MET A 104 -14.67 6.76 -3.88
N SER A 105 -14.50 7.88 -4.59
CA SER A 105 -14.72 9.23 -4.05
C SER A 105 -16.16 9.46 -3.60
N ALA A 106 -17.13 8.77 -4.20
CA ALA A 106 -18.53 8.78 -3.77
C ALA A 106 -18.84 7.77 -2.64
N GLY A 107 -17.82 7.10 -2.08
CA GLY A 107 -18.01 6.06 -1.06
C GLY A 107 -18.64 4.77 -1.57
N THR A 108 -18.74 4.59 -2.90
CA THR A 108 -19.29 3.38 -3.51
C THR A 108 -18.18 2.34 -3.70
N PRO A 109 -18.30 1.14 -3.09
CA PRO A 109 -17.31 0.09 -3.27
C PRO A 109 -17.22 -0.39 -4.73
N LEU A 110 -16.01 -0.72 -5.16
CA LEU A 110 -15.77 -1.31 -6.48
C LEU A 110 -16.13 -2.79 -6.51
N THR A 111 -16.83 -3.21 -7.55
CA THR A 111 -17.06 -4.62 -7.87
C THR A 111 -15.83 -5.24 -8.55
N ASP A 112 -15.79 -6.56 -8.70
CA ASP A 112 -14.71 -7.24 -9.43
C ASP A 112 -14.67 -6.82 -10.91
N ALA A 113 -15.83 -6.56 -11.51
CA ALA A 113 -15.92 -6.04 -12.87
C ALA A 113 -15.30 -4.64 -13.00
N ASP A 114 -15.45 -3.81 -11.97
CA ASP A 114 -14.79 -2.49 -11.93
C ASP A 114 -13.27 -2.63 -11.80
N ARG A 115 -12.79 -3.64 -11.07
CA ARG A 115 -11.35 -3.87 -10.83
C ARG A 115 -10.64 -4.49 -12.04
N ALA A 116 -11.33 -5.27 -12.87
CA ALA A 116 -10.71 -5.97 -14.00
C ALA A 116 -9.90 -5.04 -14.95
N PRO A 117 -10.43 -3.90 -15.44
CA PRO A 117 -9.65 -2.97 -16.26
C PRO A 117 -8.43 -2.37 -15.54
N TRP A 118 -8.52 -2.15 -14.23
CA TRP A 118 -7.41 -1.64 -13.42
C TRP A 118 -6.29 -2.68 -13.27
N LEU A 119 -6.62 -3.94 -13.01
CA LEU A 119 -5.64 -5.03 -12.94
C LEU A 119 -4.92 -5.26 -14.28
N VAL A 120 -5.62 -5.08 -15.41
CA VAL A 120 -4.99 -5.11 -16.74
C VAL A 120 -3.95 -4.00 -16.89
N ARG A 121 -4.25 -2.77 -16.43
CA ARG A 121 -3.29 -1.66 -16.45
C ARG A 121 -2.06 -1.92 -15.59
N ILE A 122 -2.24 -2.47 -14.38
CA ILE A 122 -1.12 -2.90 -13.54
C ILE A 122 -0.22 -3.88 -14.29
N ARG A 123 -0.81 -4.93 -14.90
CA ARG A 123 -0.06 -5.92 -15.69
C ARG A 123 0.71 -5.26 -16.82
N THR A 124 0.06 -4.40 -17.61
CA THR A 124 0.67 -3.71 -18.74
C THR A 124 1.83 -2.81 -18.32
N GLU A 125 1.69 -2.04 -17.24
CA GLU A 125 2.78 -1.19 -16.75
C GLU A 125 3.94 -2.02 -16.17
N ALA A 126 3.65 -3.10 -15.45
CA ALA A 126 4.68 -4.00 -14.93
C ALA A 126 5.51 -4.64 -16.07
N GLU A 127 4.86 -5.05 -17.16
CA GLU A 127 5.55 -5.58 -18.36
C GLU A 127 6.37 -4.52 -19.08
N ARG A 128 5.88 -3.27 -19.15
CA ARG A 128 6.60 -2.16 -19.81
C ARG A 128 7.87 -1.77 -19.06
N VAL A 129 7.85 -1.88 -17.74
CA VAL A 129 8.92 -1.42 -16.85
C VAL A 129 9.99 -2.50 -16.62
N GLY A 130 9.61 -3.78 -16.70
CA GLY A 130 10.51 -4.92 -16.53
C GLY A 130 11.10 -5.50 -17.83
N GLY A 131 10.75 -4.95 -19.00
CA GLY A 131 11.23 -5.37 -20.32
C GLY A 131 12.35 -4.51 -20.89
#